data_AF-A0A076FFJ5-F1
#
_entry.id   AF-A0A076FFJ5-F1
#
_cell.length_a   1.000
_cell.length_b   1.000
_cell.length_c   1.000
_cell.angle_alpha   90.00
_cell.angle_beta   90.00
_cell.angle_gamma   90.00
#
_symmetry.space_group_name_H-M   'P 1'
#
loop_
_entity.id
_entity.type
_entity.pdbx_description
1 polymer ?
#
loop_
_entity_poly.entity_id
_entity_poly.type
_entity_poly.pdbx_seq_one_letter_code
_entity_poly.pdbx_strand_id
1 'polypeptide(L)'
;MCGGFSCSRNTLIGLNIFYIFVSLLLIGVATTAKTSNLLTNLPIVGGIVACGVFLLFIAIVGLYGAFKHNQVTLFVYMVVLFTIFVIQFSVACACLAANPEDEMSAAEQAFNGSASLAVDVEKLFNCCGFDSVPANFTTICSTIPCAQGEKPSCDPCKPSIEDKIDGAFNASGGLGLFFAFTEFVGICLAIRFRNLKDPRANPGDFL
;
A
#
# COMPACT_ATOMS: atom_id res chain seq x y z
N MET A 1 -9.26 31.90 -13.23
CA MET A 1 -9.33 30.70 -14.10
C MET A 1 -8.26 29.72 -13.64
N CYS A 2 -8.62 28.67 -12.88
CA CYS A 2 -7.66 27.64 -12.48
C CYS A 2 -7.30 26.76 -13.69
N GLY A 3 -5.99 26.55 -13.91
CA GLY A 3 -5.46 25.68 -14.97
C GLY A 3 -4.77 26.36 -16.16
N GLY A 4 -4.25 27.58 -15.97
CA GLY A 4 -3.16 28.07 -16.84
C GLY A 4 -1.86 27.26 -16.63
N PHE A 5 -0.90 27.42 -17.53
CA PHE A 5 0.38 26.67 -17.53
C PHE A 5 1.06 26.64 -16.14
N SER A 6 1.22 27.80 -15.50
CA SER A 6 1.85 27.90 -14.17
C SER A 6 1.04 27.21 -13.07
N CYS A 7 -0.29 27.22 -13.15
CA CYS A 7 -1.16 26.56 -12.18
C CYS A 7 -1.03 25.03 -12.31
N SER A 8 -1.18 24.50 -13.52
CA SER A 8 -1.00 23.07 -13.77
C SER A 8 0.41 22.58 -13.41
N ARG A 9 1.44 23.37 -13.73
CA ARG A 9 2.83 23.09 -13.34
C ARG A 9 2.99 23.01 -11.82
N ASN A 10 2.56 24.05 -11.10
CA ASN A 10 2.74 24.13 -9.65
C ASN A 10 1.93 23.06 -8.91
N THR A 11 0.72 22.76 -9.38
CA THR A 11 -0.09 21.67 -8.81
C THR A 11 0.56 20.31 -9.06
N LEU A 12 1.11 20.05 -10.25
CA LEU A 12 1.79 18.80 -10.55
C LEU A 12 3.09 18.64 -9.73
N ILE A 13 3.84 19.74 -9.55
CA ILE A 13 5.01 19.79 -8.65
C ILE A 13 4.58 19.48 -7.21
N GLY A 14 3.54 20.15 -6.71
CA GLY A 14 3.04 19.94 -5.35
C GLY A 14 2.56 18.51 -5.10
N LEU A 15 1.85 17.93 -6.07
CA LEU A 15 1.38 16.54 -6.01
C LEU A 15 2.56 15.54 -5.95
N ASN A 16 3.61 15.74 -6.75
CA ASN A 16 4.79 14.89 -6.68
C ASN A 16 5.59 15.09 -5.39
N ILE A 17 5.69 16.31 -4.84
CA ILE A 17 6.31 16.55 -3.53
C ILE A 17 5.53 15.82 -2.42
N PHE A 18 4.19 15.83 -2.49
CA PHE A 18 3.35 15.07 -1.56
C PHE A 18 3.64 13.56 -1.67
N TYR A 19 3.74 13.01 -2.89
CA TYR A 19 4.10 11.60 -3.08
C TYR A 19 5.51 11.26 -2.61
N ILE A 20 6.48 12.17 -2.75
CA ILE A 20 7.81 12.00 -2.14
C ILE A 20 7.67 11.86 -0.62
N PHE A 21 6.91 12.74 0.03
CA PHE A 21 6.68 12.65 1.48
C PHE A 21 6.04 11.33 1.89
N VAL A 22 4.96 10.91 1.20
CA VAL A 22 4.30 9.62 1.45
C VAL A 22 5.28 8.45 1.26
N SER A 23 6.10 8.47 0.21
CA SER A 23 7.08 7.41 -0.05
C SER A 23 8.12 7.27 1.06
N LEU A 24 8.62 8.39 1.59
CA LEU A 24 9.57 8.39 2.70
C LEU A 24 8.93 7.90 3.99
N LEU A 25 7.65 8.21 4.23
CA LEU A 25 6.90 7.66 5.36
C LEU A 25 6.75 6.13 5.24
N LEU A 26 6.38 5.61 4.07
CA LEU A 26 6.23 4.16 3.87
C LEU A 26 7.54 3.42 4.12
N ILE A 27 8.65 3.92 3.56
CA ILE A 27 9.98 3.35 3.77
C ILE A 27 10.38 3.43 5.25
N GLY A 28 10.15 4.60 5.89
CA GLY A 28 10.51 4.85 7.27
C GLY A 28 9.77 3.93 8.25
N VAL A 29 8.43 3.89 8.17
CA VAL A 29 7.59 3.06 9.06
C VAL A 29 7.86 1.57 8.84
N ALA A 30 8.01 1.12 7.60
CA ALA A 30 8.28 -0.29 7.34
C ALA A 30 9.66 -0.72 7.82
N THR A 31 10.67 0.15 7.69
CA THR A 31 12.03 -0.14 8.18
C THR A 31 12.08 -0.18 9.70
N THR A 32 11.40 0.73 10.39
CA THR A 32 11.33 0.71 11.87
C THR A 32 10.54 -0.48 12.41
N ALA A 33 9.47 -0.91 11.71
CA ALA A 33 8.73 -2.13 12.06
C ALA A 33 9.58 -3.40 11.91
N LYS A 34 10.54 -3.39 10.98
CA LYS A 34 11.51 -4.49 10.82
C LYS A 34 12.50 -4.54 11.98
N THR A 35 13.01 -3.40 12.46
CA THR A 35 14.02 -3.40 13.54
C THR A 35 13.46 -3.69 14.92
N SER A 36 12.16 -3.52 15.15
CA SER A 36 11.53 -3.73 16.46
C SER A 36 11.28 -5.21 16.82
N ASN A 37 11.70 -6.18 15.99
CA ASN A 37 11.42 -7.61 16.15
C ASN A 37 9.92 -7.97 16.28
N LEU A 38 9.03 -7.03 15.99
CA LEU A 38 7.58 -7.23 16.13
C LEU A 38 6.98 -7.92 14.90
N LEU A 39 7.54 -7.71 13.70
CA LEU A 39 7.04 -8.23 12.40
C LEU A 39 8.18 -8.52 11.40
N THR A 40 9.33 -9.03 11.86
CA THR A 40 10.61 -9.06 11.11
C THR A 40 10.61 -9.85 9.81
N ASN A 41 9.70 -10.83 9.65
CA ASN A 41 9.72 -11.76 8.52
C ASN A 41 8.43 -11.74 7.68
N LEU A 42 7.57 -10.73 7.86
CA LEU A 42 6.35 -10.66 7.07
C LEU A 42 6.65 -10.19 5.65
N PRO A 43 6.27 -10.96 4.61
CA PRO A 43 6.38 -10.53 3.21
C PRO A 43 5.75 -9.15 2.96
N ILE A 44 4.72 -8.81 3.75
CA ILE A 44 4.04 -7.52 3.75
C ILE A 44 5.00 -6.35 4.00
N VAL A 45 5.95 -6.48 4.95
CA VAL A 45 6.91 -5.40 5.24
C VAL A 45 7.81 -5.14 4.03
N GLY A 46 8.27 -6.20 3.36
CA GLY A 46 9.02 -6.09 2.10
C GLY A 46 8.22 -5.42 1.00
N GLY A 47 6.93 -5.78 0.88
CA GLY A 47 6.00 -5.15 -0.05
C GLY A 47 5.85 -3.65 0.19
N ILE A 48 5.65 -3.21 1.43
CA ILE A 48 5.50 -1.79 1.77
C ILE A 48 6.78 -1.00 1.43
N VAL A 49 7.96 -1.54 1.75
CA VAL A 49 9.24 -0.90 1.38
C VAL A 49 9.39 -0.79 -0.14
N ALA A 50 9.10 -1.86 -0.88
CA ALA A 50 9.19 -1.87 -2.34
C ALA A 50 8.22 -0.85 -2.97
N CYS A 51 6.97 -0.79 -2.50
CA CYS A 51 6.00 0.21 -2.92
C CYS A 51 6.48 1.63 -2.64
N GLY A 52 7.07 1.89 -1.47
CA GLY A 52 7.66 3.18 -1.12
C GLY A 52 8.79 3.59 -2.07
N VAL A 53 9.75 2.70 -2.32
CA VAL A 53 10.86 2.98 -3.25
C VAL A 53 10.36 3.24 -4.67
N PHE A 54 9.40 2.45 -5.13
CA PHE A 54 8.79 2.62 -6.46
C PHE A 54 8.04 3.96 -6.58
N LEU A 55 7.22 4.32 -5.58
CA LEU A 55 6.54 5.63 -5.53
C LEU A 55 7.53 6.79 -5.53
N LEU A 56 8.63 6.69 -4.77
CA LEU A 56 9.68 7.70 -4.76
C LEU A 56 10.27 7.91 -6.15
N PHE A 57 10.59 6.83 -6.86
CA PHE A 57 11.11 6.88 -8.23
C PHE A 57 10.12 7.57 -9.18
N ILE A 58 8.86 7.16 -9.19
CA ILE A 58 7.84 7.77 -10.06
C ILE A 58 7.60 9.25 -9.72
N ALA A 59 7.62 9.60 -8.44
CA ALA A 59 7.46 10.98 -8.00
C ALA A 59 8.63 11.89 -8.46
N ILE A 60 9.87 11.37 -8.44
CA ILE A 60 11.04 12.09 -8.97
C ILE A 60 10.92 12.28 -10.49
N VAL A 61 10.51 11.24 -11.22
CA VAL A 61 10.28 11.31 -12.68
C VAL A 61 9.20 12.33 -13.01
N GLY A 62 8.09 12.33 -12.27
CA GLY A 62 7.00 13.30 -12.42
C GLY A 62 7.44 14.73 -12.12
N LEU A 63 8.21 14.93 -11.05
CA LEU A 63 8.77 16.21 -10.66
C LEU A 63 9.72 16.76 -11.74
N TYR A 64 10.61 15.92 -12.26
CA TYR A 64 11.50 16.28 -13.36
C TYR A 64 10.72 16.66 -14.62
N GLY A 65 9.71 15.86 -14.99
CA GLY A 65 8.81 16.14 -16.12
C GLY A 65 8.10 17.48 -15.97
N ALA A 66 7.64 17.82 -14.76
CA ALA A 66 6.98 19.08 -14.45
C ALA A 66 7.95 20.29 -14.49
N PHE A 67 9.18 20.13 -14.00
CA PHE A 67 10.18 21.20 -13.98
C PHE A 67 10.71 21.55 -15.36
N LYS A 68 11.03 20.53 -16.16
CA LYS A 68 11.65 20.67 -17.49
C LYS A 68 10.65 20.74 -18.64
N HIS A 69 9.35 20.54 -18.38
CA HIS A 69 8.33 20.37 -19.43
C HIS A 69 8.73 19.31 -20.46
N ASN A 70 9.45 18.26 -20.03
CA ASN A 70 9.91 17.21 -20.95
C ASN A 70 8.73 16.34 -21.37
N GLN A 71 8.30 16.51 -22.62
CA GLN A 71 7.14 15.85 -23.23
C GLN A 71 7.20 14.31 -23.15
N VAL A 72 8.37 13.72 -23.36
CA VAL A 72 8.55 12.27 -23.32
C VAL A 72 8.46 11.76 -21.88
N THR A 73 9.12 12.43 -20.94
CA THR A 73 9.04 12.05 -19.53
C THR A 73 7.62 12.17 -18.99
N LEU A 74 6.92 13.24 -19.35
CA LEU A 74 5.54 13.46 -18.93
C LEU A 74 4.60 12.39 -19.52
N PHE A 75 4.87 11.92 -20.75
CA PHE A 75 4.14 10.80 -21.34
C PHE A 75 4.35 9.50 -20.58
N VAL A 76 5.60 9.13 -20.32
CA VAL A 76 5.93 7.91 -19.56
C VAL A 76 5.29 7.97 -18.17
N TYR A 77 5.40 9.11 -17.50
CA TYR A 77 4.78 9.34 -16.19
C TYR A 77 3.26 9.12 -16.23
N MET A 78 2.55 9.65 -17.23
CA MET A 78 1.11 9.44 -17.37
C MET A 78 0.72 7.98 -17.60
N VAL A 79 1.47 7.25 -18.43
CA VAL A 79 1.21 5.83 -18.70
C VAL A 79 1.39 5.01 -17.42
N VAL A 80 2.46 5.28 -16.66
CA VAL A 80 2.71 4.59 -15.41
C VAL A 80 1.65 4.93 -14.37
N LEU A 81 1.32 6.20 -14.17
CA LEU A 81 0.24 6.59 -13.25
C LEU A 81 -1.09 5.96 -13.62
N PHE A 82 -1.43 5.90 -14.91
CA PHE A 82 -2.66 5.27 -15.36
C PHE A 82 -2.68 3.76 -15.06
N THR A 83 -1.54 3.09 -15.24
CA THR A 83 -1.41 1.66 -14.90
C THR A 83 -1.60 1.43 -13.40
N ILE A 84 -0.94 2.26 -12.57
CA ILE A 84 -1.07 2.20 -11.12
C ILE A 84 -2.52 2.48 -10.69
N PHE A 85 -3.16 3.50 -11.27
CA PHE A 85 -4.55 3.85 -11.00
C PHE A 85 -5.50 2.68 -11.25
N VAL A 86 -5.36 1.99 -12.39
CA VAL A 86 -6.21 0.83 -12.72
C VAL A 86 -6.05 -0.28 -11.68
N ILE A 87 -4.81 -0.58 -11.28
CA ILE A 87 -4.52 -1.62 -10.28
C ILE A 87 -5.08 -1.20 -8.91
N GLN A 88 -4.76 0.00 -8.43
CA GLN A 88 -5.20 0.50 -7.13
C GLN A 88 -6.71 0.59 -7.04
N PHE A 89 -7.37 1.15 -8.06
CA PHE A 89 -8.82 1.25 -8.10
C PHE A 89 -9.49 -0.13 -8.05
N SER A 90 -8.97 -1.09 -8.82
CA SER A 90 -9.50 -2.46 -8.85
C SER A 90 -9.35 -3.16 -7.49
N VAL A 91 -8.15 -3.12 -6.90
CA VAL A 91 -7.88 -3.72 -5.59
C VAL A 91 -8.69 -3.04 -4.48
N ALA A 92 -8.80 -1.70 -4.51
CA ALA A 92 -9.55 -0.95 -3.53
C ALA A 92 -11.05 -1.28 -3.57
N CYS A 93 -11.62 -1.39 -4.77
CA CYS A 93 -12.99 -1.85 -4.94
C CYS A 93 -13.17 -3.30 -4.47
N ALA A 94 -12.21 -4.20 -4.75
CA ALA A 94 -12.26 -5.57 -4.27
C ALA A 94 -12.22 -5.65 -2.73
N CYS A 95 -11.38 -4.84 -2.07
CA CYS A 95 -11.32 -4.79 -0.61
C CYS A 95 -12.62 -4.28 0.03
N LEU A 96 -13.30 -3.30 -0.59
CA LEU A 96 -14.58 -2.78 -0.09
C LEU A 96 -15.79 -3.67 -0.41
N ALA A 97 -15.67 -4.53 -1.42
CA ALA A 97 -16.72 -5.43 -1.85
C ALA A 97 -16.56 -6.85 -1.28
N ALA A 98 -15.44 -7.15 -0.62
CA ALA A 98 -15.19 -8.44 0.01
C ALA A 98 -16.25 -8.71 1.09
N ASN A 99 -16.70 -9.95 1.15
CA ASN A 99 -17.57 -10.42 2.22
C ASN A 99 -16.74 -11.17 3.30
N PRO A 100 -17.31 -11.47 4.47
CA PRO A 100 -16.57 -12.14 5.54
C PRO A 100 -15.97 -13.50 5.15
N GLU A 101 -16.58 -14.22 4.19
CA GLU A 101 -16.02 -15.49 3.71
C GLU A 101 -14.76 -15.28 2.87
N ASP A 102 -14.76 -14.27 1.98
CA ASP A 102 -13.59 -13.89 1.18
C ASP A 102 -12.43 -13.39 2.05
N GLU A 103 -12.75 -12.59 3.07
CA GLU A 103 -11.77 -12.07 4.03
C GLU A 103 -11.13 -13.21 4.84
N MET A 104 -11.95 -14.10 5.41
CA MET A 104 -11.46 -15.26 6.17
C MET A 104 -10.69 -16.24 5.30
N SER A 105 -11.12 -16.47 4.06
CA SER A 105 -10.38 -17.32 3.12
C SER A 105 -8.99 -16.75 2.81
N ALA A 106 -8.89 -15.42 2.63
CA ALA A 106 -7.59 -14.77 2.44
C ALA A 106 -6.72 -14.87 3.70
N ALA A 107 -7.29 -14.70 4.89
CA ALA A 107 -6.59 -14.87 6.16
C ALA A 107 -6.06 -16.29 6.35
N GLU A 108 -6.88 -17.30 6.04
CA GLU A 108 -6.51 -18.71 6.17
C GLU A 108 -5.37 -19.07 5.21
N GLN A 109 -5.45 -18.62 3.97
CA GLN A 109 -4.38 -18.81 2.97
C GLN A 109 -3.08 -18.14 3.42
N ALA A 110 -3.15 -16.93 3.98
CA ALA A 110 -1.97 -16.25 4.51
C ALA A 110 -1.38 -17.00 5.71
N PHE A 111 -2.22 -17.41 6.67
CA PHE A 111 -1.81 -18.14 7.87
C PHE A 111 -1.13 -19.46 7.51
N ASN A 112 -1.72 -20.24 6.61
CA ASN A 112 -1.17 -21.54 6.18
C ASN A 112 0.02 -21.40 5.21
N GLY A 113 0.14 -20.27 4.50
CA GLY A 113 1.20 -20.03 3.53
C GLY A 113 2.57 -19.71 4.12
N SER A 114 2.64 -19.33 5.41
CA SER A 114 3.90 -18.98 6.06
C SER A 114 3.90 -19.36 7.53
N ALA A 115 4.71 -20.37 7.88
CA ALA A 115 4.86 -20.83 9.26
C ALA A 115 5.38 -19.72 10.20
N SER A 116 6.22 -18.81 9.71
CA SER A 116 6.68 -17.67 10.50
C SER A 116 5.56 -16.66 10.75
N LEU A 117 4.72 -16.38 9.75
CA LEU A 117 3.55 -15.52 9.93
C LEU A 117 2.54 -16.14 10.89
N ALA A 118 2.27 -17.44 10.79
CA ALA A 118 1.40 -18.14 11.72
C ALA A 118 1.88 -17.95 13.17
N VAL A 119 3.17 -18.22 13.46
CA VAL A 119 3.74 -18.04 14.80
C VAL A 119 3.64 -16.58 15.28
N ASP A 120 3.86 -15.60 14.42
CA ASP A 120 3.75 -14.18 14.79
C ASP A 120 2.30 -13.79 15.10
N VAL A 121 1.33 -14.27 14.31
CA VAL A 121 -0.10 -14.08 14.55
C VAL A 121 -0.53 -14.72 15.87
N GLU A 122 -0.13 -15.97 16.10
CA GLU A 122 -0.46 -16.71 17.31
C GLU A 122 0.11 -16.02 18.57
N LYS A 123 1.33 -15.49 18.50
CA LYS A 123 1.92 -14.66 19.58
C LYS A 123 1.20 -13.34 19.78
N LEU A 124 0.85 -12.66 18.69
CA LEU A 124 0.21 -11.34 18.72
C LEU A 124 -1.18 -11.39 19.34
N PHE A 125 -1.97 -12.41 19.01
CA PHE A 125 -3.33 -12.59 19.50
C PHE A 125 -3.45 -13.54 20.69
N ASN A 126 -2.34 -14.16 21.12
CA ASN A 126 -2.31 -15.14 22.21
C ASN A 126 -3.33 -16.29 21.99
N CYS A 127 -3.31 -16.84 20.77
CA CYS A 127 -4.19 -17.91 20.28
C CYS A 127 -3.33 -19.04 19.69
N CYS A 128 -3.94 -20.17 19.30
CA CYS A 128 -3.20 -21.28 18.68
C CYS A 128 -4.04 -22.01 17.63
N GLY A 129 -3.48 -22.19 16.44
CA GLY A 129 -4.20 -22.72 15.28
C GLY A 129 -5.22 -21.76 14.70
N PHE A 130 -5.59 -21.93 13.42
CA PHE A 130 -6.49 -21.02 12.71
C PHE A 130 -7.96 -21.19 13.17
N ASP A 131 -8.65 -22.22 12.69
CA ASP A 131 -10.08 -22.48 13.00
C ASP A 131 -10.26 -23.43 14.20
N SER A 132 -9.20 -24.15 14.59
CA SER A 132 -9.24 -25.07 15.71
C SER A 132 -7.89 -25.21 16.39
N VAL A 133 -7.92 -25.50 17.69
CA VAL A 133 -6.71 -25.71 18.50
C VAL A 133 -6.21 -27.13 18.29
N PRO A 134 -4.94 -27.33 17.88
CA PRO A 134 -4.38 -28.66 17.69
C PRO A 134 -4.35 -29.46 19.01
N ALA A 135 -4.57 -30.77 18.97
CA ALA A 135 -4.47 -31.62 20.16
C ALA A 135 -3.08 -31.56 20.84
N ASN A 136 -2.02 -31.34 20.04
CA ASN A 136 -0.64 -31.21 20.51
C ASN A 136 -0.19 -29.74 20.62
N PHE A 137 -1.12 -28.80 20.88
CA PHE A 137 -0.83 -27.36 20.91
C PHE A 137 0.26 -26.97 21.92
N THR A 138 0.42 -27.70 23.03
CA THR A 138 1.48 -27.45 24.01
C THR A 138 2.88 -27.62 23.42
N THR A 139 3.02 -28.40 22.34
CA THR A 139 4.29 -28.56 21.61
C THR A 139 4.38 -27.56 20.44
N ILE A 140 3.30 -27.41 19.68
CA ILE A 140 3.24 -26.57 18.46
C ILE A 140 3.32 -25.07 18.82
N CYS A 141 2.57 -24.65 19.83
CA CYS A 141 2.42 -23.28 20.30
C CYS A 141 3.19 -23.04 21.61
N SER A 142 4.23 -23.84 21.88
CA SER A 142 5.00 -23.84 23.15
C SER A 142 5.56 -22.46 23.55
N THR A 143 5.75 -21.55 22.61
CA THR A 143 6.26 -20.20 22.86
C THR A 143 5.20 -19.17 23.23
N ILE A 144 3.93 -19.56 23.31
CA ILE A 144 2.78 -18.65 23.50
C ILE A 144 2.32 -18.70 24.96
N PRO A 145 1.99 -17.55 25.59
CA PRO A 145 1.56 -17.51 26.98
C PRO A 145 0.38 -18.44 27.31
N CYS A 146 -0.64 -18.54 26.44
CA CYS A 146 -1.79 -19.42 26.65
C CYS A 146 -1.44 -20.93 26.70
N ALA A 147 -0.34 -21.32 26.04
CA ALA A 147 0.15 -22.69 26.00
C ALA A 147 1.09 -23.02 27.17
N GLN A 148 1.38 -22.04 28.03
CA GLN A 148 2.26 -22.15 29.19
C GLN A 148 1.45 -22.14 30.50
N GLY A 149 1.86 -22.95 31.48
CA GLY A 149 1.24 -23.02 32.80
C GLY A 149 0.78 -24.43 33.21
N GLU A 150 0.24 -24.57 34.42
CA GLU A 150 -0.21 -25.86 34.97
C GLU A 150 -1.48 -26.41 34.27
N LYS A 151 -2.29 -25.53 33.67
CA LYS A 151 -3.47 -25.89 32.88
C LYS A 151 -3.50 -25.07 31.58
N PRO A 152 -2.73 -25.48 30.55
CA PRO A 152 -2.65 -24.75 29.30
C PRO A 152 -4.02 -24.78 28.60
N SER A 153 -4.47 -23.63 28.11
CA SER A 153 -5.74 -23.46 27.40
C SER A 153 -5.60 -22.28 26.44
N CYS A 154 -5.67 -22.57 25.14
CA CYS A 154 -5.66 -21.56 24.08
C CYS A 154 -6.99 -21.60 23.34
N ASP A 155 -7.39 -20.46 22.78
CA ASP A 155 -8.49 -20.35 21.83
C ASP A 155 -7.94 -20.37 20.38
N PRO A 156 -8.77 -20.76 19.38
CA PRO A 156 -8.39 -20.63 17.98
C PRO A 156 -8.22 -19.16 17.57
N CYS A 157 -7.37 -18.88 16.58
CA CYS A 157 -7.05 -17.52 16.17
C CYS A 157 -8.14 -16.86 15.30
N LYS A 158 -8.96 -17.65 14.62
CA LYS A 158 -9.97 -17.14 13.66
C LYS A 158 -10.88 -16.05 14.24
N PRO A 159 -11.49 -16.18 15.44
CA PRO A 159 -12.34 -15.11 15.98
C PRO A 159 -11.59 -13.80 16.24
N SER A 160 -10.32 -13.87 16.68
CA SER A 160 -9.50 -12.68 16.91
C SER A 160 -9.08 -12.00 15.61
N ILE A 161 -8.85 -12.78 14.55
CA ILE A 161 -8.55 -12.27 13.21
C ILE A 161 -9.80 -11.66 12.58
N GLU A 162 -10.95 -12.33 12.71
CA GLU A 162 -12.25 -11.89 12.18
C GLU A 162 -12.65 -10.50 12.71
N ASP A 163 -12.46 -10.25 14.00
CA ASP A 163 -12.71 -8.93 14.62
C ASP A 163 -11.86 -7.79 14.03
N LYS A 164 -10.74 -8.10 13.36
CA LYS A 164 -9.80 -7.11 12.83
C LYS A 164 -9.77 -7.04 11.31
N ILE A 165 -10.11 -8.12 10.61
CA ILE A 165 -9.88 -8.20 9.16
C ILE A 165 -10.84 -7.30 8.37
N ASP A 166 -12.11 -7.24 8.75
CA ASP A 166 -13.12 -6.42 8.06
C ASP A 166 -12.73 -4.94 8.12
N GLY A 167 -12.34 -4.48 9.32
CA GLY A 167 -11.80 -3.14 9.50
C GLY A 167 -10.55 -2.88 8.65
N ALA A 168 -9.68 -3.88 8.49
CA ALA A 168 -8.47 -3.76 7.68
C ALA A 168 -8.78 -3.70 6.17
N PHE A 169 -9.72 -4.50 5.67
CA PHE A 169 -10.15 -4.49 4.27
C PHE A 169 -10.85 -3.16 3.92
N ASN A 170 -11.79 -2.73 4.76
CA ASN A 170 -12.49 -1.45 4.59
C ASN A 170 -11.53 -0.26 4.64
N ALA A 171 -10.59 -0.25 5.60
CA ALA A 171 -9.58 0.81 5.68
C ALA A 171 -8.64 0.79 4.47
N SER A 172 -8.18 -0.38 4.04
CA SER A 172 -7.29 -0.53 2.87
C SER A 172 -7.97 -0.09 1.59
N GLY A 173 -9.23 -0.47 1.37
CA GLY A 173 -10.00 -0.06 0.21
C GLY A 173 -10.32 1.44 0.21
N GLY A 174 -10.68 2.02 1.36
CA GLY A 174 -10.85 3.47 1.49
C GLY A 174 -9.59 4.27 1.18
N LEU A 175 -8.43 3.85 1.73
CA LEU A 175 -7.13 4.47 1.45
C LEU A 175 -6.75 4.31 -0.02
N GLY A 176 -6.97 3.14 -0.61
CA GLY A 176 -6.72 2.87 -2.03
C GLY A 176 -7.56 3.76 -2.95
N LEU A 177 -8.85 3.96 -2.66
CA LEU A 177 -9.70 4.87 -3.43
C LEU A 177 -9.28 6.34 -3.29
N PHE A 178 -8.85 6.76 -2.09
CA PHE A 178 -8.32 8.10 -1.89
C PHE A 178 -7.09 8.36 -2.77
N PHE A 179 -6.12 7.43 -2.78
CA PHE A 179 -4.94 7.55 -3.64
C PHE A 179 -5.30 7.48 -5.13
N ALA A 180 -6.17 6.54 -5.54
CA ALA A 180 -6.64 6.43 -6.92
C ALA A 180 -7.30 7.73 -7.41
N PHE A 181 -8.07 8.43 -6.55
CA PHE A 181 -8.61 9.74 -6.88
C PHE A 181 -7.51 10.78 -7.11
N THR A 182 -6.53 10.85 -6.21
CA THR A 182 -5.40 11.80 -6.38
C THR A 182 -4.56 11.49 -7.63
N GLU A 183 -4.38 10.22 -7.98
CA GLU A 183 -3.72 9.78 -9.21
C GLU A 183 -4.52 10.16 -10.46
N PHE A 184 -5.84 9.96 -10.45
CA PHE A 184 -6.70 10.38 -11.54
C PHE A 184 -6.62 11.90 -11.80
N VAL A 185 -6.62 12.70 -10.73
CA VAL A 185 -6.39 14.15 -10.81
C VAL A 185 -5.00 14.44 -11.36
N GLY A 186 -3.97 13.72 -10.89
CA GLY A 186 -2.59 13.82 -11.39
C GLY A 186 -2.46 13.54 -12.89
N ILE A 187 -3.13 12.49 -13.38
CA ILE A 187 -3.20 12.13 -14.81
C ILE A 187 -3.88 13.25 -15.60
N CYS A 188 -5.06 13.70 -15.17
CA CYS A 188 -5.78 14.81 -15.81
C CYS A 188 -4.91 16.08 -15.91
N LEU A 189 -4.20 16.42 -14.83
CA LEU A 189 -3.30 17.56 -14.78
C LEU A 189 -2.09 17.38 -15.69
N ALA A 190 -1.50 16.20 -15.73
CA ALA A 190 -0.36 15.90 -16.60
C ALA A 190 -0.75 15.95 -18.07
N ILE A 191 -1.90 15.40 -18.47
CA ILE A 191 -2.43 15.48 -19.84
C ILE A 191 -2.61 16.94 -20.23
N ARG A 192 -3.28 17.72 -19.38
CA ARG A 192 -3.48 19.14 -19.62
C ARG A 192 -2.16 19.88 -19.73
N PHE A 193 -1.26 19.71 -18.76
CA PHE A 193 0.03 20.40 -18.72
C PHE A 193 0.90 20.07 -19.94
N ARG A 194 0.86 18.82 -20.40
CA ARG A 194 1.54 18.37 -21.62
C ARG A 194 1.06 19.12 -22.86
N ASN A 195 -0.27 19.29 -22.98
CA ASN A 195 -0.92 19.93 -24.11
C ASN A 195 -0.86 21.47 -24.06
N LEU A 196 -0.36 22.05 -22.97
CA LEU A 196 -0.13 23.50 -22.88
C LEU A 196 1.24 23.84 -23.47
N LYS A 197 1.27 24.82 -24.38
CA LYS A 197 2.51 25.39 -24.89
C LYS A 197 3.22 26.16 -23.78
N ASP A 198 4.53 25.97 -23.63
CA ASP A 198 5.32 26.78 -22.71
C ASP A 198 5.27 28.24 -23.18
N PRO A 199 4.72 29.19 -22.38
CA PRO A 199 4.65 30.60 -22.75
C PRO A 199 6.03 31.25 -22.92
N ARG A 200 7.12 30.60 -22.49
CA ARG A 200 8.50 31.05 -22.67
C ARG A 200 9.16 30.48 -23.94
N ALA A 201 8.56 29.46 -24.57
CA ALA A 201 9.10 28.89 -25.80
C ALA A 201 8.83 29.81 -26.98
N ASN A 202 9.85 30.01 -27.82
CA ASN A 202 9.70 30.80 -29.04
C ASN A 202 8.62 30.18 -29.95
N PRO A 203 7.81 30.99 -30.65
CA PRO A 203 6.71 30.48 -31.46
C PRO A 203 7.15 29.51 -32.57
N GLY A 204 8.43 29.52 -32.96
CA GLY A 204 9.02 28.64 -33.98
C GLY A 204 9.73 27.38 -33.48
N ASP A 205 9.92 27.19 -32.17
CA ASP A 205 10.45 25.92 -31.64
C ASP A 205 9.30 24.91 -31.54
N PHE A 206 9.10 24.16 -32.61
CA PHE A 206 8.36 22.91 -32.58
C PHE A 206 9.36 21.81 -32.29
N LEU A 207 9.50 21.44 -31.01
CA LEU A 207 9.85 20.10 -30.48
C LEU A 207 10.01 20.18 -28.95
#